data_AF-A0A0A2F786-F1
#
_entry.id   AF-A0A0A2F786-F1
#
_cell.length_a   1.000
_cell.length_b   1.000
_cell.length_c   1.000
_cell.angle_alpha   90.00
_cell.angle_beta   90.00
_cell.angle_gamma   90.00
#
_symmetry.space_group_name_H-M   'P 1'
#
loop_
_entity.id
_entity.type
_entity.pdbx_description
1 polymer ?
#
loop_
_entity_poly.entity_id
_entity_poly.type
_entity_poly.pdbx_seq_one_letter_code
_entity_poly.pdbx_strand_id
1 'polypeptide(L)'
;MLRQTTLIIGLLAAVVASHSSTSAQEATVRRAGEPRVKQASGATPESSLSQRALEQSRLLSRDTDHVNWRRTVYRYLDLADERNAALYYPTTSTEQAQNLFTKLFRLIATEQIKGYEYIDGPEVFDQKHELKFKDLLDRFRISYTEGRGKGNARYEVALPDVPSSEVKAYYLKETWYFDQRTSTYDVKVEAICPILYDLGDYGEVPMPLFWLPYEVIRPHLSAQPVMLSSYNNVASATLDDFFRLKMYHGEIIKTQNLLNRSLAQYATTPDSLKAERKRIEGELSKFEQNLFIADTVKTQTSERTSAEKTARNSRDKRVRSAKSSSKSTKTGTAKATKAAKPKAEKPARTAGRSVRGRH
;
A
#
# COMPACT_ATOMS: atom_id res chain seq x y z
N MET A 1 -42.66 30.38 94.29
CA MET A 1 -42.01 31.71 94.34
C MET A 1 -41.77 32.20 92.91
N LEU A 2 -41.48 33.50 92.74
CA LEU A 2 -40.92 34.26 91.58
C LEU A 2 -40.60 33.51 90.25
N ARG A 3 -40.82 34.07 89.05
CA ARG A 3 -41.46 35.35 88.61
C ARG A 3 -41.81 35.29 87.09
N GLN A 4 -42.61 36.25 86.59
CA GLN A 4 -43.08 36.39 85.18
C GLN A 4 -41.92 36.68 84.19
N THR A 5 -42.00 36.41 82.87
CA THR A 5 -42.74 37.14 81.80
C THR A 5 -42.92 36.25 80.53
N THR A 6 -44.03 36.18 79.77
CA THR A 6 -44.67 37.17 78.84
C THR A 6 -43.72 37.73 77.75
N LEU A 7 -44.03 37.84 76.45
CA LEU A 7 -45.26 37.70 75.61
C LEU A 7 -44.92 36.82 74.33
N ILE A 8 -45.66 36.66 73.20
CA ILE A 8 -46.96 37.18 72.67
C ILE A 8 -47.63 36.18 71.66
N ILE A 9 -48.69 36.63 70.99
CA ILE A 9 -49.60 36.05 69.96
C ILE A 9 -48.94 35.92 68.56
N GLY A 10 -49.35 35.08 67.60
CA GLY A 10 -50.40 34.04 67.57
C GLY A 10 -51.14 33.94 66.21
N LEU A 11 -52.41 33.50 66.26
CA LEU A 11 -53.39 33.33 65.17
C LEU A 11 -53.26 32.12 64.23
N LEU A 12 -54.13 31.13 64.44
CA LEU A 12 -54.50 30.08 63.48
C LEU A 12 -55.89 30.42 62.92
N ALA A 13 -56.08 30.44 61.61
CA ALA A 13 -57.40 30.62 60.99
C ALA A 13 -57.49 29.92 59.62
N ALA A 14 -58.47 29.03 59.46
CA ALA A 14 -58.80 28.40 58.20
C ALA A 14 -60.31 28.49 57.98
N VAL A 15 -60.76 28.95 56.81
CA VAL A 15 -62.17 28.88 56.39
C VAL A 15 -62.27 28.95 54.85
N VAL A 16 -62.95 27.94 54.28
CA VAL A 16 -63.74 27.89 53.03
C VAL A 16 -63.13 28.38 51.70
N ALA A 17 -63.44 27.62 50.63
CA ALA A 17 -62.99 27.86 49.26
C ALA A 17 -63.99 28.67 48.41
N SER A 18 -63.49 29.28 47.34
CA SER A 18 -64.28 29.76 46.20
C SER A 18 -63.59 29.36 44.88
N HIS A 19 -64.37 28.94 43.88
CA HIS A 19 -63.86 28.48 42.59
C HIS A 19 -63.81 29.64 41.58
N SER A 20 -62.67 29.82 40.91
CA SER A 20 -62.53 30.65 39.72
C SER A 20 -61.63 29.97 38.68
N SER A 21 -62.06 30.00 37.43
CA SER A 21 -61.40 29.38 36.27
C SER A 21 -60.04 29.99 35.91
N THR A 22 -59.11 29.17 35.40
CA THR A 22 -58.56 29.29 34.03
C THR A 22 -57.80 28.02 33.68
N SER A 23 -58.06 27.44 32.50
CA SER A 23 -57.30 26.31 31.97
C SER A 23 -56.11 26.81 31.14
N ALA A 24 -54.88 26.56 31.60
CA ALA A 24 -53.66 26.73 30.83
C ALA A 24 -53.00 25.36 30.59
N GLN A 25 -52.33 25.19 29.45
CA GLN A 25 -51.68 23.94 29.06
C GLN A 25 -50.23 23.93 29.56
N GLU A 26 -49.80 22.86 30.23
CA GLU A 26 -48.38 22.56 30.44
C GLU A 26 -48.01 21.19 29.87
N ALA A 27 -46.78 21.10 29.36
CA ALA A 27 -46.33 19.97 28.54
C ALA A 27 -46.03 18.72 29.38
N THR A 28 -46.35 17.54 28.84
CA THR A 28 -46.14 16.26 29.51
C THR A 28 -44.66 15.86 29.51
N VAL A 29 -43.89 16.38 30.47
CA VAL A 29 -42.49 15.98 30.69
C VAL A 29 -42.44 14.51 31.13
N ARG A 30 -42.22 13.62 30.16
CA ARG A 30 -42.01 12.18 30.42
C ARG A 30 -40.73 12.01 31.21
N ARG A 31 -40.84 11.58 32.48
CA ARG A 31 -39.67 11.17 33.28
C ARG A 31 -38.88 10.11 32.53
N ALA A 32 -37.56 10.24 32.53
CA ALA A 32 -36.66 9.27 31.91
C ALA A 32 -36.80 7.91 32.61
N GLY A 33 -36.97 6.85 31.82
CA GLY A 33 -36.77 5.49 32.31
C GLY A 33 -35.28 5.20 32.49
N GLU A 34 -34.94 4.37 33.48
CA GLU A 34 -33.56 3.98 33.76
C GLU A 34 -32.91 3.29 32.54
N PRO A 35 -31.60 3.48 32.30
CA PRO A 35 -30.91 2.81 31.21
C PRO A 35 -30.81 1.31 31.49
N ARG A 36 -31.79 0.55 30.98
CA ARG A 36 -31.87 -0.92 31.10
C ARG A 36 -30.62 -1.56 30.48
N VAL A 37 -29.64 -1.85 31.34
CA VAL A 37 -28.39 -2.54 30.97
C VAL A 37 -28.74 -3.88 30.34
N LYS A 38 -28.60 -3.97 29.01
CA LYS A 38 -28.65 -5.24 28.30
C LYS A 38 -27.36 -5.99 28.62
N GLN A 39 -27.39 -6.85 29.63
CA GLN A 39 -26.34 -7.83 29.86
C GLN A 39 -26.21 -8.70 28.60
N ALA A 40 -25.11 -8.53 27.86
CA ALA A 40 -24.73 -9.40 26.76
C ALA A 40 -24.09 -10.68 27.34
N SER A 41 -24.92 -11.53 27.94
CA SER A 41 -24.51 -12.86 28.39
C SER A 41 -24.30 -13.77 27.18
N GLY A 42 -23.09 -14.33 27.06
CA GLY A 42 -22.72 -15.22 25.94
C GLY A 42 -21.65 -14.69 24.99
N ALA A 43 -20.70 -13.88 25.46
CA ALA A 43 -19.46 -13.64 24.71
C ALA A 43 -18.57 -14.90 24.74
N THR A 44 -18.60 -15.70 23.67
CA THR A 44 -17.46 -16.56 23.33
C THR A 44 -16.24 -15.67 23.02
N PRO A 45 -15.00 -16.13 23.28
CA PRO A 45 -13.79 -15.34 23.04
C PRO A 45 -13.39 -15.27 21.56
N GLU A 46 -14.36 -15.30 20.65
CA GLU A 46 -14.17 -15.27 19.20
C GLU A 46 -14.49 -13.88 18.67
N SER A 47 -13.59 -13.33 17.85
CA SER A 47 -13.53 -11.91 17.46
C SER A 47 -13.33 -10.90 18.62
N SER A 48 -12.06 -10.62 18.92
CA SER A 48 -11.63 -9.39 19.60
C SER A 48 -11.93 -8.11 18.79
N LEU A 49 -12.30 -8.28 17.51
CA LEU A 49 -12.58 -7.24 16.54
C LEU A 49 -14.05 -6.79 16.60
N SER A 50 -14.28 -5.48 16.66
CA SER A 50 -15.60 -4.92 16.41
C SER A 50 -16.08 -5.25 15.00
N GLN A 51 -17.35 -5.62 14.84
CA GLN A 51 -18.00 -5.83 13.54
C GLN A 51 -17.78 -4.64 12.59
N ARG A 52 -17.75 -3.40 13.12
CA ARG A 52 -17.43 -2.18 12.35
C ARG A 52 -16.04 -2.21 11.71
N ALA A 53 -15.02 -2.73 12.41
CA ALA A 53 -13.66 -2.80 11.88
C ALA A 53 -13.54 -3.86 10.77
N LEU A 54 -14.23 -5.00 10.93
CA LEU A 54 -14.35 -6.02 9.90
C LEU A 54 -15.08 -5.50 8.65
N GLU A 55 -16.17 -4.76 8.82
CA GLU A 55 -16.93 -4.14 7.73
C GLU A 55 -16.12 -3.06 7.01
N GLN A 56 -15.47 -2.16 7.76
CA GLN A 56 -14.56 -1.14 7.20
C GLN A 56 -13.40 -1.77 6.42
N SER A 57 -12.80 -2.86 6.94
CA SER A 57 -11.74 -3.60 6.25
C SER A 57 -12.24 -4.19 4.92
N ARG A 58 -13.46 -4.72 4.87
CA ARG A 58 -14.09 -5.23 3.63
C ARG A 58 -14.38 -4.12 2.63
N LEU A 59 -14.93 -2.99 3.07
CA LEU A 59 -15.25 -1.84 2.21
C LEU A 59 -13.99 -1.17 1.61
N LEU A 60 -12.87 -1.24 2.32
CA LEU A 60 -11.58 -0.73 1.85
C LEU A 60 -10.73 -1.77 1.11
N SER A 61 -11.17 -3.04 1.04
CA SER A 61 -10.50 -4.07 0.24
C SER A 61 -10.62 -3.76 -1.24
N ARG A 62 -9.59 -4.11 -2.02
CA ARG A 62 -9.54 -3.93 -3.46
C ARG A 62 -9.36 -5.28 -4.14
N ASP A 63 -10.27 -5.65 -5.01
CA ASP A 63 -10.07 -6.75 -5.96
C ASP A 63 -8.96 -6.35 -6.95
N THR A 64 -7.97 -7.22 -7.11
CA THR A 64 -6.81 -7.05 -7.99
C THR A 64 -6.60 -8.25 -8.91
N ASP A 65 -7.59 -9.13 -9.04
CA ASP A 65 -7.58 -10.30 -9.94
C ASP A 65 -8.26 -10.01 -11.28
N HIS A 66 -9.19 -9.06 -11.33
CA HIS A 66 -9.92 -8.66 -12.54
C HIS A 66 -9.50 -7.28 -13.09
N VAL A 67 -8.21 -6.95 -12.98
CA VAL A 67 -7.59 -5.68 -13.42
C VAL A 67 -6.91 -5.82 -14.79
N ASN A 68 -6.92 -4.74 -15.59
CA ASN A 68 -6.41 -4.74 -16.96
C ASN A 68 -4.88 -4.88 -17.05
N TRP A 69 -4.18 -4.42 -16.02
CA TRP A 69 -2.73 -4.54 -15.87
C TRP A 69 -2.40 -4.71 -14.39
N ARG A 70 -1.44 -5.60 -14.08
CA ARG A 70 -0.86 -5.73 -12.75
C ARG A 70 0.61 -6.14 -12.81
N ARG A 71 1.39 -5.73 -11.80
CA ARG A 71 2.78 -6.11 -11.59
C ARG A 71 3.07 -6.30 -10.11
N THR A 72 3.29 -7.55 -9.72
CA THR A 72 3.64 -7.92 -8.34
C THR A 72 5.15 -7.80 -8.11
N VAL A 73 5.49 -7.14 -7.01
CA VAL A 73 6.82 -6.70 -6.60
C VAL A 73 7.03 -7.10 -5.14
N TYR A 74 8.26 -7.43 -4.78
CA TYR A 74 8.64 -7.75 -3.41
C TYR A 74 9.67 -6.72 -2.95
N ARG A 75 9.37 -6.01 -1.87
CA ARG A 75 10.29 -5.07 -1.22
C ARG A 75 10.86 -5.65 0.06
N TYR A 76 12.10 -5.28 0.36
CA TYR A 76 12.72 -5.42 1.68
C TYR A 76 12.60 -4.08 2.40
N LEU A 77 11.85 -4.05 3.51
CA LEU A 77 11.65 -2.90 4.37
C LEU A 77 12.60 -3.03 5.57
N ASP A 78 13.63 -2.20 5.59
CA ASP A 78 14.60 -2.13 6.69
C ASP A 78 14.06 -1.28 7.85
N LEU A 79 14.05 -1.79 9.08
CA LEU A 79 13.56 -1.05 10.25
C LEU A 79 14.56 -0.02 10.79
N ALA A 80 15.79 0.03 10.26
CA ALA A 80 16.73 1.12 10.51
C ALA A 80 16.40 2.41 9.72
N ASP A 81 15.51 2.35 8.72
CA ASP A 81 14.98 3.54 8.04
C ASP A 81 13.91 4.21 8.91
N GLU A 82 14.06 5.50 9.21
CA GLU A 82 13.10 6.26 10.02
C GLU A 82 11.67 6.17 9.47
N ARG A 83 11.50 6.05 8.14
CA ARG A 83 10.17 5.90 7.51
C ARG A 83 9.48 4.59 7.88
N ASN A 84 10.22 3.58 8.33
CA ASN A 84 9.69 2.30 8.79
C ASN A 84 9.63 2.19 10.33
N ALA A 85 10.05 3.22 11.08
CA ALA A 85 10.08 3.19 12.55
C ALA A 85 8.71 2.89 13.20
N ALA A 86 7.61 3.27 12.53
CA ALA A 86 6.24 2.95 12.94
C ALA A 86 5.93 1.45 13.01
N LEU A 87 6.73 0.58 12.39
CA LEU A 87 6.61 -0.88 12.45
C LEU A 87 7.37 -1.50 13.63
N TYR A 88 8.43 -0.82 14.09
CA TYR A 88 9.37 -1.31 15.11
C TYR A 88 9.08 -0.75 16.52
N TYR A 89 8.55 0.47 16.61
CA TYR A 89 8.24 1.12 17.87
C TYR A 89 6.96 0.56 18.54
N PRO A 90 6.92 0.35 19.87
CA PRO A 90 8.04 0.43 20.82
C PRO A 90 8.96 -0.80 20.74
N THR A 91 10.26 -0.60 20.97
CA THR A 91 11.30 -1.65 20.89
C THR A 91 11.03 -2.78 21.88
N THR A 92 10.67 -2.44 23.12
CA THR A 92 10.18 -3.36 24.14
C THR A 92 8.66 -3.31 24.13
N SER A 93 8.04 -4.38 23.62
CA SER A 93 6.58 -4.47 23.62
C SER A 93 6.02 -4.58 25.03
N THR A 94 4.92 -3.88 25.29
CA THR A 94 4.18 -3.81 26.56
C THR A 94 2.71 -4.15 26.29
N GLU A 95 1.95 -4.60 27.28
CA GLU A 95 0.51 -4.95 27.07
C GLU A 95 -0.30 -3.81 26.42
N GLN A 96 -0.01 -2.54 26.73
CA GLN A 96 -0.68 -1.37 26.15
C GLN A 96 -0.13 -0.92 24.78
N ALA A 97 1.12 -1.25 24.43
CA ALA A 97 1.80 -0.76 23.24
C ALA A 97 2.78 -1.81 22.70
N GLN A 98 2.50 -2.32 21.50
CA GLN A 98 3.21 -3.45 20.89
C GLN A 98 3.64 -3.07 19.48
N ASN A 99 4.85 -3.48 19.08
CA ASN A 99 5.28 -3.31 17.71
C ASN A 99 4.53 -4.25 16.76
N LEU A 100 4.71 -4.09 15.44
CA LEU A 100 3.96 -4.88 14.46
C LEU A 100 4.20 -6.38 14.66
N PHE A 101 5.44 -6.80 14.89
CA PHE A 101 5.79 -8.22 15.02
C PHE A 101 5.10 -8.87 16.23
N THR A 102 5.27 -8.31 17.43
CA THR A 102 4.69 -8.88 18.66
C THR A 102 3.18 -9.05 18.55
N LYS A 103 2.50 -8.09 17.92
CA LYS A 103 1.06 -8.17 17.69
C LYS A 103 0.70 -9.28 16.71
N LEU A 104 1.34 -9.33 15.53
CA LEU A 104 1.07 -10.39 14.55
C LEU A 104 1.37 -11.78 15.13
N PHE A 105 2.45 -11.90 15.90
CA PHE A 105 2.83 -13.11 16.62
C PHE A 105 1.78 -13.53 17.67
N ARG A 106 1.31 -12.60 18.52
CA ARG A 106 0.22 -12.87 19.49
C ARG A 106 -1.10 -13.24 18.82
N LEU A 107 -1.40 -12.70 17.64
CA LEU A 107 -2.59 -13.06 16.87
C LEU A 107 -2.53 -14.47 16.28
N ILE A 108 -1.34 -14.94 15.87
CA ILE A 108 -1.13 -16.35 15.47
C ILE A 108 -1.20 -17.25 16.72
N ALA A 109 -0.50 -16.89 17.80
CA ALA A 109 -0.46 -17.67 19.05
C ALA A 109 -1.84 -17.88 19.69
N THR A 110 -2.78 -16.94 19.48
CA THR A 110 -4.17 -17.01 19.95
C THR A 110 -5.15 -17.54 18.90
N GLU A 111 -4.66 -18.11 17.79
CA GLU A 111 -5.44 -18.72 16.70
C GLU A 111 -6.40 -17.72 16.00
N GLN A 112 -6.20 -16.40 16.17
CA GLN A 112 -7.05 -15.35 15.60
C GLN A 112 -6.76 -15.08 14.12
N ILE A 113 -5.52 -15.31 13.67
CA ILE A 113 -5.11 -15.23 12.26
C ILE A 113 -4.30 -16.47 11.85
N LYS A 114 -4.42 -16.86 10.58
CA LYS A 114 -3.63 -17.95 9.98
C LYS A 114 -2.39 -17.39 9.30
N GLY A 115 -1.21 -17.81 9.76
CA GLY A 115 0.06 -17.64 9.04
C GLY A 115 0.27 -18.73 7.99
N TYR A 116 1.21 -18.50 7.07
CA TYR A 116 1.64 -19.47 6.07
C TYR A 116 3.16 -19.61 6.07
N GLU A 117 3.67 -20.80 5.79
CA GLU A 117 5.11 -21.07 5.83
C GLU A 117 5.89 -20.26 4.79
N TYR A 118 7.12 -19.84 5.13
CA TYR A 118 8.04 -19.27 4.15
C TYR A 118 8.75 -20.38 3.36
N ILE A 119 8.66 -20.32 2.03
CA ILE A 119 9.23 -21.27 1.08
C ILE A 119 9.96 -20.46 -0.01
N ASP A 120 11.13 -20.91 -0.47
CA ASP A 120 11.92 -20.30 -1.57
C ASP A 120 11.28 -20.54 -2.97
N GLY A 121 9.96 -20.43 -3.06
CA GLY A 121 9.13 -20.75 -4.22
C GLY A 121 8.18 -19.61 -4.60
N PRO A 122 7.05 -19.93 -5.25
CA PRO A 122 5.85 -19.09 -5.19
C PRO A 122 5.19 -19.25 -3.81
N GLU A 123 4.62 -18.18 -3.28
CA GLU A 123 3.93 -18.18 -2.00
C GLU A 123 2.50 -18.71 -2.19
N VAL A 124 2.09 -19.72 -1.42
CA VAL A 124 0.82 -20.42 -1.59
C VAL A 124 -0.01 -20.35 -0.31
N PHE A 125 -1.10 -19.57 -0.34
CA PHE A 125 -1.98 -19.34 0.82
C PHE A 125 -3.06 -20.43 0.97
N ASP A 126 -2.64 -21.69 0.88
CA ASP A 126 -3.48 -22.89 1.04
C ASP A 126 -3.38 -23.45 2.46
N GLN A 127 -4.43 -24.12 2.93
CA GLN A 127 -4.45 -24.87 4.20
C GLN A 127 -3.32 -25.91 4.34
N LYS A 128 -2.73 -26.36 3.22
CA LYS A 128 -1.58 -27.30 3.21
C LYS A 128 -0.24 -26.65 3.63
N HIS A 129 -0.14 -25.34 3.48
CA HIS A 129 1.04 -24.54 3.84
C HIS A 129 0.71 -23.59 5.01
N GLU A 130 -0.38 -23.86 5.72
CA GLU A 130 -0.78 -23.14 6.92
C GLU A 130 0.24 -23.41 8.04
N LEU A 131 0.78 -22.34 8.60
CA LEU A 131 1.86 -22.35 9.57
C LEU A 131 1.43 -23.05 10.87
N LYS A 132 2.08 -24.17 11.19
CA LYS A 132 1.96 -24.77 12.52
C LYS A 132 2.76 -23.94 13.53
N PHE A 133 2.08 -23.40 14.52
CA PHE A 133 2.73 -22.51 15.50
C PHE A 133 3.82 -23.24 16.33
N LYS A 134 3.64 -24.53 16.65
CA LYS A 134 4.67 -25.33 17.33
C LYS A 134 5.97 -25.43 16.50
N ASP A 135 5.85 -25.81 15.24
CA ASP A 135 6.99 -26.01 14.33
C ASP A 135 7.76 -24.70 14.13
N LEU A 136 7.10 -23.53 14.21
CA LEU A 136 7.75 -22.21 14.28
C LEU A 136 8.55 -22.04 15.57
N LEU A 137 7.93 -22.24 16.74
CA LEU A 137 8.56 -22.03 18.04
C LEU A 137 9.80 -22.91 18.20
N ASP A 138 9.69 -24.19 17.85
CA ASP A 138 10.78 -25.15 17.86
C ASP A 138 11.91 -24.75 16.88
N ARG A 139 11.57 -24.29 15.66
CA ARG A 139 12.54 -23.88 14.62
C ARG A 139 13.36 -22.65 15.02
N PHE A 140 12.72 -21.65 15.64
CA PHE A 140 13.35 -20.40 16.05
C PHE A 140 13.75 -20.38 17.53
N ARG A 141 13.69 -21.52 18.23
CA ARG A 141 14.08 -21.69 19.64
C ARG A 141 13.38 -20.73 20.61
N ILE A 142 12.17 -20.30 20.27
CA ILE A 142 11.38 -19.37 21.08
C ILE A 142 10.83 -20.13 22.29
N SER A 143 11.06 -19.61 23.51
CA SER A 143 10.52 -20.20 24.74
C SER A 143 8.98 -20.20 24.75
N TYR A 144 8.37 -21.30 25.18
CA TYR A 144 6.93 -21.40 25.37
C TYR A 144 6.59 -22.29 26.57
N THR A 145 5.36 -22.10 27.07
CA THR A 145 4.73 -23.00 28.04
C THR A 145 3.52 -23.68 27.40
N GLU A 146 3.33 -24.97 27.67
CA GLU A 146 2.18 -25.72 27.18
C GLU A 146 0.97 -25.53 28.10
N GLY A 147 0.07 -24.63 27.70
CA GLY A 147 -1.21 -24.41 28.35
C GLY A 147 -2.15 -25.60 28.15
N ARG A 148 -2.75 -26.10 29.25
CA ARG A 148 -3.77 -27.15 29.23
C ARG A 148 -5.10 -26.65 28.67
N GLY A 149 -5.16 -26.47 27.35
CA GLY A 149 -6.37 -26.21 26.59
C GLY A 149 -7.36 -27.37 26.62
N LYS A 150 -8.64 -27.10 26.35
CA LYS A 150 -9.64 -28.14 26.11
C LYS A 150 -9.45 -28.72 24.70
N GLY A 151 -8.83 -29.90 24.61
CA GLY A 151 -8.71 -30.69 23.39
C GLY A 151 -7.37 -30.50 22.66
N ASN A 152 -6.95 -29.26 22.43
CA ASN A 152 -5.67 -28.94 21.79
C ASN A 152 -4.66 -28.39 22.80
N ALA A 153 -3.38 -28.73 22.62
CA ALA A 153 -2.28 -28.04 23.30
C ALA A 153 -2.19 -26.59 22.79
N ARG A 154 -2.17 -25.62 23.71
CA ARG A 154 -1.94 -24.21 23.40
C ARG A 154 -0.56 -23.80 23.85
N TYR A 155 0.16 -23.07 23.01
CA TYR A 155 1.51 -22.61 23.29
C TYR A 155 1.44 -21.16 23.74
N GLU A 156 1.62 -20.93 25.04
CA GLU A 156 1.64 -19.59 25.63
C GLU A 156 3.11 -19.12 25.70
N VAL A 157 3.38 -17.98 25.06
CA VAL A 157 4.71 -17.34 24.99
C VAL A 157 4.63 -16.07 25.82
N ALA A 158 5.53 -15.89 26.80
CA ALA A 158 5.53 -14.68 27.62
C ALA A 158 6.00 -13.48 26.78
N LEU A 159 5.56 -12.27 27.12
CA LEU A 159 5.91 -11.07 26.35
C LEU A 159 7.44 -10.84 26.20
N PRO A 160 8.30 -11.16 27.19
CA PRO A 160 9.77 -11.09 27.02
C PRO A 160 10.37 -12.20 26.16
N ASP A 161 9.69 -13.33 25.98
CA ASP A 161 10.18 -14.47 25.17
C ASP A 161 9.94 -14.26 23.67
N VAL A 162 9.12 -13.27 23.29
CA VAL A 162 8.89 -12.89 21.89
C VAL A 162 10.12 -12.16 21.35
N PRO A 163 10.80 -12.63 20.28
CA PRO A 163 12.06 -12.04 19.77
C PRO A 163 11.84 -10.73 18.98
N SER A 164 11.12 -9.77 19.56
CA SER A 164 10.65 -8.55 18.89
C SER A 164 11.75 -7.51 18.62
N SER A 165 12.92 -7.69 19.22
CA SER A 165 14.15 -6.92 18.97
C SER A 165 15.04 -7.52 17.88
N GLU A 166 14.87 -8.81 17.55
CA GLU A 166 15.65 -9.53 16.54
C GLU A 166 15.00 -9.43 15.16
N VAL A 167 13.71 -9.09 15.09
CA VAL A 167 13.02 -8.77 13.82
C VAL A 167 13.41 -7.37 13.38
N LYS A 168 14.38 -7.29 12.46
CA LYS A 168 14.96 -6.03 11.94
C LYS A 168 14.43 -5.60 10.58
N ALA A 169 13.66 -6.45 9.90
CA ALA A 169 13.13 -6.14 8.57
C ALA A 169 11.84 -6.92 8.25
N TYR A 170 11.17 -6.52 7.18
CA TYR A 170 10.03 -7.23 6.61
C TYR A 170 10.20 -7.40 5.09
N TYR A 171 9.82 -8.55 4.55
CA TYR A 171 9.45 -8.65 3.13
C TYR A 171 8.00 -8.23 2.96
N LEU A 172 7.76 -7.34 1.99
CA LEU A 172 6.44 -6.85 1.61
C LEU A 172 6.14 -7.28 0.18
N LYS A 173 5.09 -8.08 -0.01
CA LYS A 173 4.55 -8.44 -1.32
C LYS A 173 3.50 -7.40 -1.71
N GLU A 174 3.78 -6.61 -2.73
CA GLU A 174 2.92 -5.53 -3.22
C GLU A 174 2.55 -5.75 -4.69
N THR A 175 1.28 -5.56 -5.06
CA THR A 175 0.80 -5.59 -6.44
C THR A 175 0.40 -4.19 -6.87
N TRP A 176 1.16 -3.64 -7.82
CA TRP A 176 0.81 -2.45 -8.57
C TRP A 176 -0.25 -2.83 -9.60
N TYR A 177 -1.33 -2.06 -9.73
CA TYR A 177 -2.45 -2.41 -10.61
C TYR A 177 -3.11 -1.20 -11.27
N PHE A 178 -3.82 -1.46 -12.37
CA PHE A 178 -4.69 -0.49 -13.04
C PHE A 178 -6.08 -1.09 -13.32
N ASP A 179 -7.11 -0.54 -12.66
CA ASP A 179 -8.52 -0.80 -13.01
C ASP A 179 -8.99 0.27 -14.00
N GLN A 180 -9.27 -0.13 -15.25
CA GLN A 180 -9.78 0.76 -16.30
C GLN A 180 -11.20 1.27 -16.01
N ARG A 181 -12.02 0.53 -15.25
CA ARG A 181 -13.40 0.93 -14.90
C ARG A 181 -13.42 2.10 -13.93
N THR A 182 -12.42 2.24 -13.07
CA THR A 182 -12.27 3.37 -12.14
C THR A 182 -11.14 4.32 -12.53
N SER A 183 -10.48 4.08 -13.67
CA SER A 183 -9.26 4.78 -14.13
C SER A 183 -8.21 4.94 -13.04
N THR A 184 -8.10 3.97 -12.13
CA THR A 184 -7.28 4.07 -10.92
C THR A 184 -6.00 3.26 -11.08
N TYR A 185 -4.86 3.94 -10.94
CA TYR A 185 -3.56 3.32 -10.75
C TYR A 185 -3.20 3.38 -9.27
N ASP A 186 -2.92 2.23 -8.65
CA ASP A 186 -2.57 2.17 -7.23
C ASP A 186 -1.75 0.90 -6.90
N VAL A 187 -1.36 0.76 -5.63
CA VAL A 187 -0.62 -0.39 -5.12
C VAL A 187 -1.40 -1.02 -3.97
N LYS A 188 -1.63 -2.33 -4.05
CA LYS A 188 -2.19 -3.15 -2.97
C LYS A 188 -1.06 -3.92 -2.29
N VAL A 189 -0.95 -3.84 -0.96
CA VAL A 189 -0.18 -4.83 -0.20
C VAL A 189 -0.95 -6.14 -0.19
N GLU A 190 -0.32 -7.22 -0.66
CA GLU A 190 -0.91 -8.57 -0.68
C GLU A 190 -0.54 -9.35 0.58
N ALA A 191 0.72 -9.30 1.01
CA ALA A 191 1.21 -10.03 2.18
C ALA A 191 2.45 -9.40 2.82
N ILE A 192 2.63 -9.65 4.11
CA ILE A 192 3.78 -9.24 4.92
C ILE A 192 4.48 -10.51 5.44
N CYS A 193 5.82 -10.52 5.45
CA CYS A 193 6.62 -11.55 6.11
C CYS A 193 7.70 -10.88 7.01
N PRO A 194 7.70 -11.12 8.33
CA PRO A 194 8.77 -10.65 9.21
C PRO A 194 10.08 -11.41 8.96
N ILE A 195 11.21 -10.75 9.17
CA ILE A 195 12.56 -11.31 9.03
C ILE A 195 13.30 -11.12 10.35
N LEU A 196 13.65 -12.24 10.99
CA LEU A 196 14.48 -12.30 12.19
C LEU A 196 15.96 -12.35 11.80
N TYR A 197 16.82 -11.68 12.57
CA TYR A 197 18.26 -11.61 12.35
C TYR A 197 18.98 -12.32 13.50
N ASP A 198 19.32 -13.59 13.27
CA ASP A 198 20.05 -14.42 14.24
C ASP A 198 21.55 -14.18 14.13
N LEU A 199 22.25 -14.15 15.28
CA LEU A 199 23.69 -13.88 15.36
C LEU A 199 24.47 -15.20 15.19
N GLY A 200 24.72 -15.57 13.94
CA GLY A 200 25.64 -16.67 13.61
C GLY A 200 27.11 -16.27 13.76
N ASP A 201 28.00 -17.28 13.78
CA ASP A 201 29.46 -17.11 13.92
C ASP A 201 30.11 -16.19 12.86
N TYR A 202 29.43 -15.99 11.72
CA TYR A 202 29.86 -15.19 10.58
C TYR A 202 29.10 -13.87 10.43
N GLY A 203 28.31 -13.48 11.45
CA GLY A 203 27.45 -12.29 11.43
C GLY A 203 25.96 -12.62 11.34
N GLU A 204 25.15 -11.58 11.16
CA GLU A 204 23.69 -11.70 11.24
C GLU A 204 23.09 -12.34 9.99
N VAL A 205 22.32 -13.43 10.17
CA VAL A 205 21.69 -14.17 9.09
C VAL A 205 20.20 -13.81 9.01
N PRO A 206 19.70 -13.28 7.87
CA PRO A 206 18.27 -12.98 7.72
C PRO A 206 17.46 -14.27 7.55
N MET A 207 16.56 -14.52 8.50
CA MET A 207 15.62 -15.64 8.49
C MET A 207 14.17 -15.15 8.37
N PRO A 208 13.54 -15.29 7.19
CA PRO A 208 12.12 -15.03 7.01
C PRO A 208 11.28 -16.03 7.80
N LEU A 209 10.30 -15.54 8.57
CA LEU A 209 9.54 -16.36 9.51
C LEU A 209 8.33 -17.04 8.86
N PHE A 210 7.39 -16.24 8.36
CA PHE A 210 6.11 -16.69 7.80
C PHE A 210 5.45 -15.57 6.98
N TRP A 211 4.57 -15.91 6.04
CA TRP A 211 3.73 -14.96 5.33
C TRP A 211 2.37 -14.77 6.01
N LEU A 212 1.88 -13.53 6.03
CA LEU A 212 0.53 -13.16 6.43
C LEU A 212 -0.16 -12.35 5.32
N PRO A 213 -1.27 -12.85 4.73
CA PRO A 213 -2.08 -12.10 3.79
C PRO A 213 -2.65 -10.82 4.43
N TYR A 214 -2.50 -9.70 3.73
CA TYR A 214 -2.79 -8.38 4.28
C TYR A 214 -4.24 -8.22 4.72
N GLU A 215 -5.20 -8.71 3.91
CA GLU A 215 -6.63 -8.60 4.19
C GLU A 215 -7.08 -9.37 5.45
N VAL A 216 -6.29 -10.35 5.92
CA VAL A 216 -6.56 -11.10 7.17
C VAL A 216 -6.10 -10.29 8.39
N ILE A 217 -4.93 -9.65 8.32
CA ILE A 217 -4.36 -8.88 9.43
C ILE A 217 -4.95 -7.47 9.52
N ARG A 218 -5.43 -6.94 8.41
CA ARG A 218 -5.93 -5.58 8.25
C ARG A 218 -6.94 -5.10 9.30
N PRO A 219 -7.99 -5.86 9.68
CA PRO A 219 -8.91 -5.43 10.74
C PRO A 219 -8.21 -5.18 12.09
N HIS A 220 -7.14 -5.93 12.37
CA HIS A 220 -6.34 -5.73 13.58
C HIS A 220 -5.40 -4.52 13.43
N LEU A 221 -4.85 -4.26 12.23
CA LEU A 221 -3.99 -3.10 11.97
C LEU A 221 -4.77 -1.77 12.04
N SER A 222 -5.99 -1.72 11.51
CA SER A 222 -6.87 -0.54 11.58
C SER A 222 -7.35 -0.20 13.00
N ALA A 223 -7.22 -1.14 13.95
CA ALA A 223 -7.54 -0.92 15.35
C ALA A 223 -6.37 -0.35 16.20
N GLN A 224 -5.16 -0.18 15.61
CA GLN A 224 -3.99 0.34 16.33
C GLN A 224 -3.52 1.68 15.78
N PRO A 225 -3.59 2.76 16.58
CA PRO A 225 -2.96 4.03 16.24
C PRO A 225 -1.43 3.90 16.37
N VAL A 226 -0.69 4.60 15.52
CA VAL A 226 0.78 4.68 15.54
C VAL A 226 1.28 6.10 15.28
N MET A 227 2.45 6.41 15.82
CA MET A 227 3.19 7.62 15.52
C MET A 227 3.86 7.48 14.15
N LEU A 228 3.65 8.45 13.26
CA LEU A 228 4.21 8.45 11.90
C LEU A 228 5.49 9.28 11.75
N SER A 229 5.90 10.01 12.79
CA SER A 229 7.02 10.95 12.73
C SER A 229 7.62 11.20 14.11
N SER A 230 8.94 11.24 14.18
CA SER A 230 9.72 11.64 15.37
C SER A 230 9.50 13.11 15.78
N TYR A 231 8.93 13.93 14.89
CA TYR A 231 8.62 15.34 15.15
C TYR A 231 7.19 15.55 15.67
N ASN A 232 6.23 14.72 15.23
CA ASN A 232 4.83 14.78 15.67
C ASN A 232 4.42 13.48 16.34
N ASN A 233 4.53 13.45 17.67
CA ASN A 233 4.23 12.28 18.50
C ASN A 233 2.73 12.02 18.70
N VAL A 234 1.83 12.74 18.02
CA VAL A 234 0.41 12.41 17.99
C VAL A 234 0.20 11.19 17.08
N ALA A 235 -0.31 10.10 17.66
CA ALA A 235 -0.68 8.90 16.93
C ALA A 235 -1.99 9.10 16.13
N SER A 236 -1.92 9.91 15.08
CA SER A 236 -3.05 10.42 14.28
C SER A 236 -3.55 9.47 13.19
N ALA A 237 -2.86 8.36 12.95
CA ALA A 237 -3.14 7.38 11.91
C ALA A 237 -2.92 5.96 12.42
N THR A 238 -3.39 4.96 11.68
CA THR A 238 -3.30 3.54 12.04
C THR A 238 -2.24 2.79 11.24
N LEU A 239 -1.92 1.55 11.65
CA LEU A 239 -1.06 0.68 10.84
C LEU A 239 -1.69 0.32 9.48
N ASP A 240 -3.04 0.31 9.33
CA ASP A 240 -3.64 0.17 7.99
C ASP A 240 -3.36 1.39 7.12
N ASP A 241 -3.40 2.60 7.70
CA ASP A 241 -3.11 3.83 6.98
C ASP A 241 -1.64 3.88 6.54
N PHE A 242 -0.70 3.40 7.36
CA PHE A 242 0.71 3.33 7.04
C PHE A 242 1.01 2.55 5.75
N PHE A 243 0.45 1.34 5.61
CA PHE A 243 0.60 0.55 4.40
C PHE A 243 -0.25 1.08 3.25
N ARG A 244 -1.51 1.45 3.50
CA ARG A 244 -2.46 1.95 2.48
C ARG A 244 -2.02 3.25 1.82
N LEU A 245 -1.38 4.15 2.58
CA LEU A 245 -0.86 5.43 2.07
C LEU A 245 0.58 5.32 1.53
N LYS A 246 1.16 4.10 1.49
CA LYS A 246 2.52 3.83 1.00
C LYS A 246 3.58 4.68 1.73
N MET A 247 3.44 4.81 3.05
CA MET A 247 4.38 5.59 3.89
C MET A 247 5.66 4.80 4.26
N TYR A 248 5.67 3.49 3.99
CA TYR A 248 6.85 2.64 4.09
C TYR A 248 7.90 2.96 3.03
N HIS A 249 9.15 2.60 3.30
CA HIS A 249 10.23 2.59 2.33
C HIS A 249 10.88 1.21 2.26
N GLY A 250 11.20 0.73 1.07
CA GLY A 250 11.91 -0.55 0.93
C GLY A 250 12.43 -0.80 -0.47
N GLU A 251 13.57 -1.48 -0.55
CA GLU A 251 14.23 -1.77 -1.82
C GLU A 251 13.61 -2.98 -2.52
N ILE A 252 13.44 -2.94 -3.84
CA ILE A 252 12.95 -4.10 -4.60
C ILE A 252 13.98 -5.24 -4.56
N ILE A 253 13.54 -6.47 -4.25
CA ILE A 253 14.39 -7.67 -4.12
C ILE A 253 13.97 -8.83 -5.03
N LYS A 254 12.69 -8.92 -5.39
CA LYS A 254 12.11 -9.91 -6.30
C LYS A 254 10.98 -9.21 -7.06
N THR A 255 10.69 -9.69 -8.26
CA THR A 255 9.46 -9.35 -9.00
C THR A 255 8.82 -10.64 -9.46
N GLN A 256 7.51 -10.66 -9.64
CA GLN A 256 6.85 -11.84 -10.18
C GLN A 256 7.29 -12.05 -11.63
N ASN A 257 8.09 -13.11 -11.86
CA ASN A 257 8.69 -13.41 -13.15
C ASN A 257 8.65 -14.92 -13.44
N LEU A 258 8.75 -15.27 -14.73
CA LEU A 258 8.54 -16.64 -15.23
C LEU A 258 9.56 -17.67 -14.70
N LEU A 259 10.66 -17.23 -14.10
CA LEU A 259 11.72 -18.08 -13.55
C LEU A 259 11.73 -18.09 -12.00
N ASN A 260 10.81 -17.38 -11.35
CA ASN A 260 10.75 -17.11 -9.91
C ASN A 260 12.07 -16.59 -9.29
N ARG A 261 12.93 -15.91 -10.07
CA ARG A 261 14.25 -15.47 -9.59
C ARG A 261 14.20 -14.15 -8.84
N SER A 262 14.96 -14.03 -7.76
CA SER A 262 15.22 -12.74 -7.09
C SER A 262 16.21 -11.90 -7.91
N LEU A 263 16.28 -10.59 -7.67
CA LEU A 263 17.23 -9.70 -8.34
C LEU A 263 18.68 -10.17 -8.12
N ALA A 264 19.03 -10.54 -6.89
CA ALA A 264 20.38 -10.99 -6.53
C ALA A 264 20.84 -12.26 -7.28
N GLN A 265 19.90 -13.10 -7.77
CA GLN A 265 20.22 -14.32 -8.52
C GLN A 265 20.60 -14.06 -9.99
N TYR A 266 20.41 -12.85 -10.52
CA TYR A 266 20.81 -12.51 -11.91
C TYR A 266 21.57 -11.19 -12.03
N ALA A 267 21.36 -10.24 -11.12
CA ALA A 267 22.12 -9.01 -10.96
C ALA A 267 23.11 -9.17 -9.79
N THR A 268 24.20 -9.90 -10.04
CA THR A 268 25.14 -10.38 -9.00
C THR A 268 26.12 -9.31 -8.49
N THR A 269 26.34 -8.22 -9.22
CA THR A 269 27.15 -7.09 -8.72
C THR A 269 26.27 -6.02 -8.07
N PRO A 270 26.71 -5.35 -6.98
CA PRO A 270 25.90 -4.33 -6.30
C PRO A 270 25.40 -3.22 -7.24
N ASP A 271 26.23 -2.76 -8.19
CA ASP A 271 25.85 -1.76 -9.18
C ASP A 271 24.79 -2.28 -10.16
N SER A 272 24.89 -3.54 -10.62
CA SER A 272 23.86 -4.14 -11.48
C SER A 272 22.53 -4.27 -10.74
N LEU A 273 22.56 -4.65 -9.46
CA LEU A 273 21.39 -4.82 -8.60
C LEU A 273 20.70 -3.46 -8.35
N LYS A 274 21.49 -2.42 -8.05
CA LYS A 274 21.02 -1.04 -7.89
C LYS A 274 20.46 -0.45 -9.20
N ALA A 275 21.09 -0.72 -10.33
CA ALA A 275 20.59 -0.31 -11.65
C ALA A 275 19.28 -1.01 -12.00
N GLU A 276 19.17 -2.31 -11.70
CA GLU A 276 17.97 -3.11 -11.96
C GLU A 276 16.78 -2.70 -11.08
N ARG A 277 17.00 -2.45 -9.78
CA ARG A 277 16.00 -1.81 -8.90
C ARG A 277 15.47 -0.52 -9.52
N LYS A 278 16.38 0.39 -9.89
CA LYS A 278 16.03 1.68 -10.51
C LYS A 278 15.35 1.53 -11.87
N ARG A 279 15.65 0.48 -12.64
CA ARG A 279 14.94 0.14 -13.89
C ARG A 279 13.49 -0.23 -13.59
N ILE A 280 13.25 -1.12 -12.63
CA ILE A 280 11.91 -1.59 -12.25
C ILE A 280 11.06 -0.44 -11.68
N GLU A 281 11.61 0.38 -10.78
CA GLU A 281 10.91 1.55 -10.26
C GLU A 281 10.63 2.58 -11.36
N GLY A 282 11.60 2.80 -12.25
CA GLY A 282 11.42 3.64 -13.44
C GLY A 282 10.37 3.10 -14.41
N GLU A 283 10.14 1.79 -14.50
CA GLU A 283 9.06 1.20 -15.30
C GLU A 283 7.69 1.43 -14.66
N LEU A 284 7.58 1.31 -13.33
CA LEU A 284 6.35 1.57 -12.58
C LEU A 284 5.92 3.04 -12.69
N SER A 285 6.83 4.00 -12.50
CA SER A 285 6.52 5.42 -12.65
C SER A 285 6.30 5.86 -14.11
N LYS A 286 6.97 5.24 -15.09
CA LYS A 286 6.70 5.51 -16.52
C LYS A 286 5.33 5.01 -16.93
N PHE A 287 4.89 3.86 -16.42
CA PHE A 287 3.55 3.34 -16.72
C PHE A 287 2.47 4.30 -16.19
N GLU A 288 2.61 4.78 -14.95
CA GLU A 288 1.76 5.82 -14.37
C GLU A 288 1.70 7.10 -15.21
N GLN A 289 2.85 7.64 -15.61
CA GLN A 289 2.95 8.84 -16.45
C GLN A 289 2.31 8.64 -17.84
N ASN A 290 2.37 7.43 -18.39
CA ASN A 290 1.76 7.08 -19.67
C ASN A 290 0.24 6.88 -19.59
N LEU A 291 -0.32 6.56 -18.41
CA LEU A 291 -1.76 6.55 -18.19
C LEU A 291 -2.32 7.98 -18.15
N PHE A 292 -1.71 8.84 -17.33
CA PHE A 292 -2.16 10.21 -17.10
C PHE A 292 -1.56 11.21 -18.10
N ILE A 293 -1.89 11.03 -19.39
CA ILE A 293 -1.39 11.92 -20.46
C ILE A 293 -2.06 13.30 -20.39
N ALA A 294 -1.58 14.14 -19.48
CA ALA A 294 -1.94 15.54 -19.32
C ALA A 294 -1.46 16.43 -20.50
N ASP A 295 -1.41 15.90 -21.73
CA ASP A 295 -1.20 16.70 -22.95
C ASP A 295 -1.59 16.12 -24.33
N THR A 296 -2.33 15.02 -24.44
CA THR A 296 -2.87 14.59 -25.77
C THR A 296 -3.68 15.68 -26.46
N VAL A 297 -4.38 16.50 -25.67
CA VAL A 297 -5.13 17.68 -26.15
C VAL A 297 -4.19 18.76 -26.72
N LYS A 298 -3.05 19.05 -26.08
CA LYS A 298 -2.07 20.01 -26.65
C LYS A 298 -1.38 19.42 -27.89
N THR A 299 -1.05 18.13 -27.93
CA THR A 299 -0.46 17.51 -29.15
C THR A 299 -1.43 17.57 -30.33
N GLN A 300 -2.69 17.14 -30.15
CA GLN A 300 -3.68 17.29 -31.23
C GLN A 300 -3.95 18.76 -31.60
N THR A 301 -3.85 19.70 -30.65
CA THR A 301 -4.03 21.13 -30.94
C THR A 301 -2.81 21.75 -31.66
N SER A 302 -1.59 21.32 -31.34
CA SER A 302 -0.37 21.77 -32.03
C SER A 302 -0.26 21.17 -33.44
N GLU A 303 -0.70 19.92 -33.62
CA GLU A 303 -0.83 19.28 -34.93
C GLU A 303 -1.91 19.95 -35.78
N ARG A 304 -3.12 20.19 -35.24
CA ARG A 304 -4.19 20.91 -35.95
C ARG A 304 -3.77 22.34 -36.32
N THR A 305 -3.13 23.08 -35.43
CA THR A 305 -2.70 24.47 -35.71
C THR A 305 -1.49 24.56 -36.64
N SER A 306 -0.60 23.56 -36.68
CA SER A 306 0.51 23.50 -37.66
C SER A 306 0.04 23.01 -39.04
N ALA A 307 -0.89 22.06 -39.09
CA ALA A 307 -1.60 21.65 -40.31
C ALA A 307 -2.41 22.83 -40.90
N GLU A 308 -3.10 23.61 -40.07
CA GLU A 308 -3.84 24.77 -40.58
C GLU A 308 -2.90 25.89 -41.07
N LYS A 309 -1.77 26.14 -40.39
CA LYS A 309 -0.76 27.11 -40.86
C LYS A 309 -0.14 26.70 -42.21
N THR A 310 0.14 25.40 -42.42
CA THR A 310 0.61 24.90 -43.72
C THR A 310 -0.48 24.93 -44.80
N ALA A 311 -1.75 24.66 -44.44
CA ALA A 311 -2.90 24.79 -45.35
C ALA A 311 -3.18 26.25 -45.76
N ARG A 312 -3.02 27.23 -44.86
CA ARG A 312 -3.14 28.66 -45.17
C ARG A 312 -1.99 29.12 -46.09
N ASN A 313 -0.75 28.77 -45.77
CA ASN A 313 0.42 29.12 -46.62
C ASN A 313 0.36 28.51 -48.04
N SER A 314 -0.21 27.31 -48.22
CA SER A 314 -0.37 26.71 -49.54
C SER A 314 -1.45 27.40 -50.39
N ARG A 315 -2.54 27.88 -49.75
CA ARG A 315 -3.57 28.70 -50.41
C ARG A 315 -3.02 30.05 -50.87
N ASP A 316 -2.27 30.76 -50.01
CA ASP A 316 -1.68 32.06 -50.35
C ASP A 316 -0.72 31.98 -51.56
N LYS A 317 0.13 30.95 -51.62
CA LYS A 317 0.99 30.71 -52.80
C LYS A 317 0.19 30.50 -54.07
N ARG A 318 -0.95 29.80 -54.01
CA ARG A 318 -1.81 29.51 -55.17
C ARG A 318 -2.56 30.75 -55.68
N VAL A 319 -2.96 31.66 -54.78
CA VAL A 319 -3.55 32.95 -55.16
C VAL A 319 -2.51 33.88 -55.80
N ARG A 320 -1.28 33.93 -55.27
CA ARG A 320 -0.22 34.77 -55.86
C ARG A 320 0.22 34.33 -57.26
N SER A 321 0.21 33.03 -57.58
CA SER A 321 0.48 32.55 -58.94
C SER A 321 -0.61 32.90 -59.97
N ALA A 322 -1.82 33.28 -59.54
CA ALA A 322 -2.95 33.54 -60.44
C ALA A 322 -3.04 34.99 -60.95
N LYS A 323 -2.12 35.88 -60.54
CA LYS A 323 -2.18 37.33 -60.87
C LYS A 323 -0.95 37.87 -61.61
N SER A 324 -0.11 37.01 -62.17
CA SER A 324 1.10 37.37 -62.93
C SER A 324 1.16 36.70 -64.31
N SER A 325 0.09 36.79 -65.09
CA SER A 325 0.00 36.21 -66.44
C SER A 325 -0.58 37.17 -67.49
N SER A 326 -0.08 38.42 -67.52
CA SER A 326 -0.32 39.34 -68.63
C SER A 326 0.87 40.28 -68.88
N LYS A 327 1.47 40.15 -70.08
CA LYS A 327 1.92 41.22 -71.02
C LYS A 327 3.22 40.89 -71.79
N SER A 328 3.04 40.70 -73.11
CA SER A 328 4.01 40.88 -74.23
C SER A 328 5.42 40.26 -74.20
N THR A 329 5.58 39.16 -74.93
CA THR A 329 6.40 39.02 -76.16
C THR A 329 7.60 39.97 -76.41
N LYS A 330 8.83 39.44 -76.57
CA LYS A 330 9.59 39.43 -77.85
C LYS A 330 10.98 38.71 -77.80
N THR A 331 11.28 38.01 -78.90
CA THR A 331 12.58 37.69 -79.56
C THR A 331 13.91 37.65 -78.78
N GLY A 332 14.73 36.60 -79.01
CA GLY A 332 16.21 36.74 -78.96
C GLY A 332 17.04 35.46 -78.78
N THR A 333 17.51 34.86 -79.88
CA THR A 333 18.78 34.05 -80.04
C THR A 333 19.18 32.94 -79.04
N ALA A 334 19.73 31.85 -79.57
CA ALA A 334 20.28 30.73 -78.78
C ALA A 334 21.82 30.73 -78.66
N LYS A 335 22.36 30.18 -77.57
CA LYS A 335 23.67 29.50 -77.54
C LYS A 335 23.68 28.42 -76.45
N ALA A 336 24.52 27.39 -76.62
CA ALA A 336 24.42 26.13 -75.89
C ALA A 336 25.62 25.83 -74.97
N THR A 337 25.41 24.92 -74.00
CA THR A 337 26.47 24.15 -73.32
C THR A 337 26.10 22.66 -73.23
N LYS A 338 27.13 21.82 -73.11
CA LYS A 338 27.11 20.37 -73.38
C LYS A 338 26.33 19.54 -72.35
N ALA A 339 25.85 18.38 -72.82
CA ALA A 339 25.47 17.25 -71.96
C ALA A 339 26.62 16.23 -71.81
N ALA A 340 26.56 15.43 -70.75
CA ALA A 340 27.23 14.13 -70.63
C ALA A 340 26.28 13.15 -69.94
N LYS A 341 26.31 11.86 -70.30
CA LYS A 341 25.39 10.81 -69.83
C LYS A 341 26.11 9.77 -68.93
N PRO A 342 25.37 9.00 -68.10
CA PRO A 342 25.93 8.14 -67.06
C PRO A 342 26.35 6.74 -67.58
N LYS A 343 26.99 5.99 -66.69
CA LYS A 343 27.07 4.51 -66.73
C LYS A 343 26.79 3.91 -65.35
N ALA A 344 26.32 2.67 -65.34
CA ALA A 344 26.22 1.78 -64.19
C ALA A 344 26.85 0.44 -64.57
N GLU A 345 27.20 -0.42 -63.59
CA GLU A 345 27.07 -1.90 -63.67
C GLU A 345 27.56 -2.63 -62.39
N LYS A 346 27.22 -3.92 -62.30
CA LYS A 346 27.76 -4.97 -61.39
C LYS A 346 28.43 -6.06 -62.31
N PRO A 347 28.90 -7.27 -61.90
CA PRO A 347 28.96 -7.91 -60.57
C PRO A 347 30.22 -8.79 -60.22
N ALA A 348 30.27 -9.26 -58.97
CA ALA A 348 30.68 -10.61 -58.47
C ALA A 348 32.00 -11.38 -58.83
N ARG A 349 32.62 -11.94 -57.75
CA ARG A 349 33.54 -13.13 -57.66
C ARG A 349 34.97 -12.98 -58.25
N THR A 350 36.02 -13.76 -57.90
CA THR A 350 36.14 -15.06 -57.15
C THR A 350 37.51 -15.23 -56.41
N ALA A 351 37.54 -16.06 -55.35
CA ALA A 351 38.63 -16.90 -54.74
C ALA A 351 40.16 -16.58 -54.86
N GLY A 352 40.96 -16.85 -53.79
CA GLY A 352 42.44 -16.73 -53.86
C GLY A 352 43.36 -17.11 -52.67
N ARG A 353 43.30 -18.35 -52.13
CA ARG A 353 44.44 -19.16 -51.59
C ARG A 353 45.59 -18.53 -50.72
N SER A 354 45.58 -18.86 -49.42
CA SER A 354 46.69 -19.41 -48.57
C SER A 354 48.17 -18.99 -48.72
N VAL A 355 48.78 -18.60 -47.58
CA VAL A 355 50.19 -18.89 -47.19
C VAL A 355 50.25 -19.29 -45.69
N ARG A 356 51.20 -20.16 -45.31
CA ARG A 356 51.54 -20.54 -43.91
C ARG A 356 52.82 -19.79 -43.46
N GLY A 357 53.02 -19.52 -42.16
CA GLY A 357 54.32 -19.06 -41.66
C GLY A 357 54.45 -19.01 -40.14
N ARG A 358 55.24 -19.94 -39.58
CA ARG A 358 55.72 -20.03 -38.19
C ARG A 358 56.23 -18.69 -37.61
N HIS A 359 55.96 -18.43 -36.33
CA HIS A 359 56.91 -18.86 -35.30
C HIS A 359 56.24 -19.29 -34.00
#